data_AF-A5N8B9-F1
#
_entry.id   AF-A5N8B9-F1
#
_cell.length_a   1.000
_cell.length_b   1.000
_cell.length_c   1.000
_cell.angle_alpha   90.00
_cell.angle_beta   90.00
_cell.angle_gamma   90.00
#
_symmetry.space_group_name_H-M   'P 1'
#
loop_
_entity.id
_entity.type
_entity.pdbx_description
1 polymer ?
#
loop_
_entity_poly.entity_id
_entity_poly.type
_entity_poly.pdbx_seq_one_letter_code
_entity_poly.pdbx_strand_id
1 'polypeptide(L)'
;MPDTQVVSKVYKIEENGEIYKSRYKVINFTDDFNVLAVSPELHEFDEDKMSYYVAEDEIIDDAQKREYIVKKFIFELIEEIEYGGLIVDPTNEKIISFWKDYISDFSVDDQMDSLVKEHTLNKGLSIKKQLFRDIIKDNHNKNSLLLDKDLSPEVLGLKSEGTQVLLNKMIEEICNCSKKGIDVAIIQSGQGHMVDYLKSKLDNLKNITLFDSSISMLNQSREKYGEDGFLYELYNYDFLDETHVGNYDHVVIINTIHQFEHPQEVIRYANIMLKKGGRLHLIDFTKTDAVSILVAIFFQERYLNVENEIRHMFFYKTGYLKQIVGKYFKSKKITSLKNNDAYYIISENVEDYKNIVNEMIKALNLKIEKVIILPKKLDINGKNLYFEKLKKFILEGNNEIRSKQSFVENDKFYIENILKAIWKENLEIDTLSDESNYFKLGGNSLSATKMVVEINKQLNCKINLKEIFENPSFKALLNLIQEKQLNPEVIEGEI
;
A
#
# COMPACT_ATOMS: atom_id res chain seq x y z
N MET A 1 34.61 10.97 -4.95
CA MET A 1 33.26 11.46 -4.59
C MET A 1 33.32 11.80 -3.11
N PRO A 2 32.78 12.95 -2.65
CA PRO A 2 33.07 13.43 -1.30
C PRO A 2 32.75 12.32 -0.30
N ASP A 3 33.75 11.98 0.52
CA ASP A 3 33.72 10.84 1.42
C ASP A 3 32.43 10.92 2.26
N THR A 4 31.48 10.02 1.97
CA THR A 4 30.29 9.89 2.80
C THR A 4 30.78 9.40 4.16
N GLN A 5 30.96 10.33 5.10
CA GLN A 5 31.33 9.98 6.46
C GLN A 5 30.12 9.37 7.15
N VAL A 6 29.96 8.06 6.96
CA VAL A 6 28.96 7.26 7.64
C VAL A 6 29.41 7.06 9.08
N VAL A 7 29.20 8.06 9.94
CA VAL A 7 29.43 7.89 11.37
C VAL A 7 28.14 7.40 12.01
N SER A 8 28.02 6.08 12.17
CA SER A 8 26.94 5.52 12.99
C SER A 8 27.24 5.85 14.44
N LYS A 9 26.44 6.75 15.02
CA LYS A 9 26.53 7.13 16.42
C LYS A 9 25.24 6.76 17.12
N VAL A 10 25.35 6.45 18.41
CA VAL A 10 24.20 6.24 19.29
C VAL A 10 24.00 7.53 20.07
N TYR A 11 22.88 8.21 19.85
CA TYR A 11 22.44 9.30 20.71
C TYR A 11 21.62 8.72 21.86
N LYS A 12 21.78 9.29 23.06
CA LYS A 12 20.96 8.96 24.23
C LYS A 12 20.27 10.23 24.70
N ILE A 13 18.95 10.17 24.81
CA ILE A 13 18.16 11.21 25.46
C ILE A 13 17.36 10.59 26.59
N GLU A 14 17.31 11.29 27.72
CA GLU A 14 16.45 10.93 28.84
C GLU A 14 15.20 11.81 28.79
N GLU A 15 14.05 11.19 28.60
CA GLU A 15 12.76 11.88 28.60
C GLU A 15 11.77 11.07 29.44
N ASN A 16 11.06 11.72 30.37
CA ASN A 16 10.14 11.08 31.31
C ASN A 16 10.73 9.91 32.13
N GLY A 17 12.04 9.91 32.38
CA GLY A 17 12.74 8.85 33.12
C GLY A 17 13.10 7.63 32.27
N GLU A 18 12.88 7.68 30.96
CA GLU A 18 13.28 6.63 30.02
C GLU A 18 14.42 7.10 29.12
N ILE A 19 15.33 6.18 28.79
CA ILE A 19 16.50 6.46 27.96
C ILE A 19 16.23 5.97 26.54
N TYR A 20 15.97 6.90 25.62
CA TYR A 20 15.86 6.60 24.20
C TYR A 20 17.25 6.55 23.60
N LYS A 21 17.51 5.48 22.84
CA LYS A 21 18.72 5.33 22.04
C LYS A 21 18.33 5.49 20.59
N SER A 22 19.04 6.34 19.85
CA SER A 22 18.81 6.47 18.41
C SER A 22 20.11 6.24 17.68
N ARG A 23 20.07 5.37 16.67
CA ARG A 23 21.16 5.30 15.71
C ARG A 23 20.90 6.38 14.68
N TYR A 24 21.89 7.23 14.47
CA TYR A 24 21.82 8.22 13.41
C TYR A 24 23.05 8.14 12.52
N LYS A 25 22.87 8.63 11.29
CA LYS A 25 23.91 8.85 10.29
C LYS A 25 23.69 10.24 9.71
N VAL A 26 24.75 11.03 9.61
CA VAL A 26 24.73 12.29 8.88
C VAL A 26 25.24 12.00 7.47
N ILE A 27 24.47 12.39 6.46
CA ILE A 27 24.78 12.20 5.05
C ILE A 27 25.00 13.58 4.46
N ASN A 28 26.24 13.87 4.06
CA ASN A 28 26.59 15.14 3.45
C ASN A 28 26.45 15.00 1.93
N PHE A 29 25.49 15.72 1.33
CA PHE A 29 25.31 15.73 -0.13
C PHE A 29 26.15 16.81 -0.81
N THR A 30 26.35 17.93 -0.12
CA THR A 30 27.26 19.03 -0.47
C THR A 30 27.89 19.58 0.81
N ASP A 31 28.86 20.50 0.68
CA ASP A 31 29.53 21.12 1.85
C ASP A 31 28.55 21.85 2.80
N ASP A 32 27.37 22.26 2.28
CA ASP A 32 26.35 23.02 3.01
C ASP A 32 25.00 22.31 3.13
N PHE A 33 24.90 21.04 2.72
CA PHE A 33 23.65 20.29 2.74
C PHE A 33 23.82 18.91 3.39
N ASN A 34 23.40 18.84 4.65
CA ASN A 34 23.46 17.68 5.51
C ASN A 34 22.06 17.12 5.74
N VAL A 35 21.91 15.83 5.51
CA VAL A 35 20.72 15.08 5.89
C VAL A 35 21.01 14.21 7.08
N LEU A 36 20.18 14.34 8.10
CA LEU A 36 20.22 13.49 9.26
C LEU A 36 19.29 12.30 9.05
N ALA A 37 19.88 11.13 8.86
CA ALA A 37 19.17 9.88 8.76
C ALA A 37 19.08 9.22 10.14
N VAL A 38 17.87 9.08 10.66
CA VAL A 38 17.62 8.65 12.04
C VAL A 38 16.86 7.35 12.03
N SER A 39 17.39 6.33 12.69
CA SER A 39 16.60 5.18 13.09
C SER A 39 16.37 5.29 14.60
N PRO A 40 15.30 5.97 15.04
CA PRO A 40 15.01 6.04 16.45
C PRO A 40 14.69 4.63 16.94
N GLU A 41 15.45 4.14 17.94
CA GLU A 41 15.06 2.92 18.64
C GLU A 41 13.89 3.33 19.55
N LEU A 42 12.71 2.88 19.15
CA LEU A 42 11.50 3.07 19.93
C LEU A 42 11.63 2.32 21.26
N HIS A 43 11.02 2.84 22.32
CA HIS A 43 10.84 2.04 23.52
C HIS A 43 9.98 0.82 23.13
N GLU A 44 10.56 -0.37 23.22
CA GLU A 44 9.82 -1.62 23.02
C GLU A 44 9.18 -2.00 24.35
N PHE A 45 7.84 -2.08 24.34
CA PHE A 45 7.12 -2.48 25.53
C PHE A 45 7.18 -3.99 25.72
N ASP A 46 7.43 -4.39 26.97
CA ASP A 46 7.37 -5.78 27.41
C ASP A 46 5.93 -6.29 27.34
N GLU A 47 5.72 -7.34 26.54
CA GLU A 47 4.39 -7.86 26.20
C GLU A 47 3.63 -8.34 27.45
N ASP A 48 4.36 -8.86 28.45
CA ASP A 48 3.83 -9.39 29.71
C ASP A 48 3.26 -8.30 30.64
N LYS A 49 3.58 -7.03 30.39
CA LYS A 49 3.16 -5.89 31.24
C LYS A 49 2.05 -5.04 30.61
N MET A 50 1.52 -5.43 29.46
CA MET A 50 0.53 -4.64 28.74
C MET A 50 -0.90 -4.98 29.18
N SER A 51 -1.76 -3.96 29.28
CA SER A 51 -3.19 -4.16 29.48
C SER A 51 -3.90 -4.35 28.14
N TYR A 52 -4.75 -5.38 28.07
CA TYR A 52 -5.55 -5.71 26.90
C TYR A 52 -7.03 -5.69 27.26
N TYR A 53 -7.83 -5.05 26.43
CA TYR A 53 -9.28 -5.14 26.48
C TYR A 53 -9.77 -5.76 25.18
N VAL A 54 -10.58 -6.81 25.27
CA VAL A 54 -11.26 -7.47 24.15
C VAL A 54 -12.76 -7.32 24.37
N ALA A 55 -13.43 -6.62 23.45
CA ALA A 55 -14.89 -6.62 23.36
C ALA A 55 -15.34 -7.42 22.15
N GLU A 56 -16.41 -8.20 22.34
CA GLU A 56 -17.11 -8.94 21.30
C GLU A 56 -18.50 -8.32 21.06
N ASP A 57 -18.80 -7.94 19.81
CA ASP A 57 -20.17 -7.59 19.39
C ASP A 57 -20.74 -8.71 18.51
N GLU A 58 -22.04 -8.96 18.63
CA GLU A 58 -22.76 -9.87 17.74
C GLU A 58 -23.23 -9.14 16.47
N ILE A 59 -22.87 -9.69 15.30
CA ILE A 59 -23.48 -9.38 14.01
C ILE A 59 -23.95 -10.70 13.40
N ILE A 60 -25.20 -10.73 12.93
CA ILE A 60 -25.88 -11.90 12.39
C ILE A 60 -26.36 -11.58 10.97
N ASP A 61 -26.10 -12.49 10.03
CA ASP A 61 -26.86 -12.78 8.78
C ASP A 61 -26.31 -12.35 7.39
N ASP A 62 -25.23 -11.57 7.26
CA ASP A 62 -24.74 -11.17 5.91
C ASP A 62 -23.59 -12.02 5.34
N ALA A 63 -22.71 -12.56 6.19
CA ALA A 63 -21.55 -13.34 5.73
C ALA A 63 -21.95 -14.57 4.89
N GLN A 64 -22.97 -15.32 5.33
CA GLN A 64 -23.48 -16.49 4.61
C GLN A 64 -24.10 -16.11 3.26
N LYS A 65 -24.83 -14.98 3.19
CA LYS A 65 -25.40 -14.46 1.94
C LYS A 65 -24.28 -14.07 0.97
N ARG A 66 -23.28 -13.35 1.44
CA ARG A 66 -22.12 -12.93 0.62
C ARG A 66 -21.31 -14.13 0.13
N GLU A 67 -21.08 -15.13 0.99
CA GLU A 67 -20.42 -16.37 0.60
C GLU A 67 -21.21 -17.10 -0.49
N TYR A 68 -22.53 -17.27 -0.30
CA TYR A 68 -23.40 -17.88 -1.30
C TYR A 68 -23.38 -17.12 -2.63
N ILE A 69 -23.53 -15.79 -2.62
CA ILE A 69 -23.50 -14.93 -3.81
C ILE A 69 -22.18 -15.11 -4.57
N VAL A 70 -21.05 -15.07 -3.85
CA VAL A 70 -19.73 -15.22 -4.48
C VAL A 70 -19.51 -16.63 -5.01
N LYS A 71 -19.82 -17.68 -4.23
CA LYS A 71 -19.70 -19.07 -4.69
C LYS A 71 -20.54 -19.31 -5.93
N LYS A 72 -21.79 -18.83 -5.96
CA LYS A 72 -22.66 -18.88 -7.14
C LYS A 72 -22.05 -18.17 -8.33
N PHE A 73 -21.56 -16.95 -8.15
CA PHE A 73 -20.97 -16.16 -9.23
C PHE A 73 -19.72 -16.83 -9.82
N ILE A 74 -18.85 -17.38 -8.95
CA ILE A 74 -17.68 -18.16 -9.37
C ILE A 74 -18.11 -19.43 -10.08
N PHE A 75 -19.10 -20.16 -9.55
CA PHE A 75 -19.66 -21.37 -10.17
C PHE A 75 -20.11 -21.11 -11.61
N GLU A 76 -20.91 -20.06 -11.84
CA GLU A 76 -21.34 -19.69 -13.19
C GLU A 76 -20.17 -19.33 -14.13
N LEU A 77 -19.12 -18.66 -13.62
CA LEU A 77 -17.93 -18.36 -14.41
C LEU A 77 -17.14 -19.63 -14.76
N ILE A 78 -17.03 -20.57 -13.83
CA ILE A 78 -16.39 -21.87 -14.08
C ILE A 78 -17.16 -22.68 -15.11
N GLU A 79 -18.50 -22.71 -15.06
CA GLU A 79 -19.32 -23.36 -16.09
C GLU A 79 -19.09 -22.74 -17.48
N GLU A 80 -18.95 -21.41 -17.56
CA GLU A 80 -18.62 -20.73 -18.82
C GLU A 80 -17.22 -21.08 -19.34
N ILE A 81 -16.25 -21.30 -18.46
CA ILE A 81 -14.89 -21.74 -18.83
C ILE A 81 -14.91 -23.17 -19.34
N GLU A 82 -15.60 -24.08 -18.67
CA GLU A 82 -15.59 -25.51 -19.00
C GLU A 82 -16.48 -25.87 -20.18
N TYR A 83 -17.65 -25.24 -20.28
CA TYR A 83 -18.70 -25.62 -21.25
C TYR A 83 -19.10 -24.46 -22.18
N GLY A 84 -18.87 -23.21 -21.77
CA GLY A 84 -19.28 -22.02 -22.51
C GLY A 84 -18.24 -21.44 -23.49
N GLY A 85 -17.02 -21.98 -23.51
CA GLY A 85 -15.94 -21.52 -24.40
C GLY A 85 -15.25 -20.22 -23.95
N LEU A 86 -15.36 -19.84 -22.67
CA LEU A 86 -14.61 -18.71 -22.11
C LEU A 86 -13.12 -19.06 -22.02
N ILE A 87 -12.30 -18.44 -22.87
CA ILE A 87 -10.84 -18.61 -22.88
C ILE A 87 -10.24 -17.96 -21.64
N VAL A 88 -9.31 -18.67 -21.00
CA VAL A 88 -8.60 -18.20 -19.81
C VAL A 88 -7.18 -17.77 -20.19
N ASP A 89 -6.81 -16.56 -19.78
CA ASP A 89 -5.42 -16.08 -19.79
C ASP A 89 -4.55 -17.02 -18.94
N PRO A 90 -3.41 -17.54 -19.46
CA PRO A 90 -2.55 -18.45 -18.70
C PRO A 90 -2.10 -17.91 -17.33
N THR A 91 -2.00 -16.59 -17.17
CA THR A 91 -1.65 -15.96 -15.89
C THR A 91 -2.74 -16.10 -14.83
N ASN A 92 -3.99 -16.39 -15.22
CA ASN A 92 -5.10 -16.63 -14.30
C ASN A 92 -5.26 -18.11 -13.92
N GLU A 93 -4.47 -19.04 -14.46
CA GLU A 93 -4.65 -20.48 -14.21
C GLU A 93 -4.64 -20.85 -12.72
N LYS A 94 -3.74 -20.22 -11.94
CA LYS A 94 -3.67 -20.43 -10.49
C LYS A 94 -4.95 -19.96 -9.78
N ILE A 95 -5.51 -18.82 -10.22
CA ILE A 95 -6.75 -18.25 -9.68
C ILE A 95 -7.92 -19.17 -10.02
N ILE A 96 -8.02 -19.64 -11.27
CA ILE A 96 -9.08 -20.54 -11.70
C ILE A 96 -9.02 -21.88 -10.95
N SER A 97 -7.83 -22.46 -10.77
CA SER A 97 -7.66 -23.67 -9.97
C SER A 97 -8.15 -23.46 -8.54
N PHE A 98 -7.75 -22.35 -7.91
CA PHE A 98 -8.20 -22.02 -6.56
C PHE A 98 -9.72 -21.85 -6.47
N TRP A 99 -10.33 -21.19 -7.47
CA TRP A 99 -11.78 -21.02 -7.53
C TRP A 99 -12.53 -22.34 -7.66
N LYS A 100 -12.05 -23.28 -8.47
CA LYS A 100 -12.64 -24.63 -8.57
C LYS A 100 -12.63 -25.35 -7.24
N ASP A 101 -11.52 -25.30 -6.51
CA ASP A 101 -11.42 -25.89 -5.18
C ASP A 101 -12.39 -25.20 -4.19
N TYR A 102 -12.47 -23.87 -4.24
CA TYR A 102 -13.34 -23.07 -3.37
C TYR A 102 -14.83 -23.34 -3.54
N ILE A 103 -15.27 -23.71 -4.76
CA ILE A 103 -16.68 -24.06 -5.05
C ILE A 103 -16.93 -25.57 -5.11
N SER A 104 -15.95 -26.41 -4.78
CA SER A 104 -16.05 -27.87 -4.98
C SER A 104 -17.21 -28.54 -4.22
N ASP A 105 -17.65 -27.92 -3.13
CA ASP A 105 -18.77 -28.35 -2.29
C ASP A 105 -20.07 -27.56 -2.54
N PHE A 106 -20.08 -26.67 -3.53
CA PHE A 106 -21.17 -25.73 -3.76
C PHE A 106 -22.28 -26.32 -4.64
N SER A 107 -23.53 -26.02 -4.26
CA SER A 107 -24.72 -26.25 -5.08
C SER A 107 -25.68 -25.07 -4.96
N VAL A 108 -26.34 -24.72 -6.07
CA VAL A 108 -27.39 -23.70 -6.09
C VAL A 108 -28.54 -24.13 -5.18
N ASP A 109 -29.05 -23.18 -4.38
CA ASP A 109 -30.15 -23.38 -3.45
C ASP A 109 -31.26 -22.36 -3.73
N ASP A 110 -32.46 -22.83 -4.05
CA ASP A 110 -33.59 -21.99 -4.45
C ASP A 110 -34.04 -21.01 -3.35
N GLN A 111 -33.93 -21.42 -2.08
CA GLN A 111 -34.31 -20.56 -0.95
C GLN A 111 -33.29 -19.42 -0.81
N MET A 112 -32.00 -19.75 -0.85
CA MET A 112 -30.92 -18.77 -0.82
C MET A 112 -30.97 -17.84 -2.02
N ASP A 113 -31.23 -18.35 -3.22
CA ASP A 113 -31.43 -17.54 -4.42
C ASP A 113 -32.54 -16.49 -4.24
N SER A 114 -33.66 -16.89 -3.65
CA SER A 114 -34.75 -15.96 -3.34
C SER A 114 -34.34 -14.91 -2.30
N LEU A 115 -33.54 -15.30 -1.29
CA LEU A 115 -33.08 -14.39 -0.23
C LEU A 115 -32.06 -13.36 -0.73
N VAL A 116 -31.15 -13.75 -1.62
CA VAL A 116 -30.08 -12.87 -2.12
C VAL A 116 -30.45 -12.09 -3.37
N LYS A 117 -31.64 -12.33 -3.94
CA LYS A 117 -32.11 -11.71 -5.19
C LYS A 117 -31.99 -10.19 -5.17
N GLU A 118 -32.41 -9.56 -4.08
CA GLU A 118 -32.39 -8.09 -3.94
C GLU A 118 -31.09 -7.55 -3.36
N HIS A 119 -30.15 -8.42 -2.99
CA HIS A 119 -28.89 -8.07 -2.36
C HIS A 119 -28.02 -7.22 -3.30
N THR A 120 -27.41 -6.16 -2.75
CA THR A 120 -26.62 -5.18 -3.51
C THR A 120 -25.43 -5.82 -4.20
N LEU A 121 -24.68 -6.68 -3.50
CA LEU A 121 -23.57 -7.43 -4.09
C LEU A 121 -24.03 -8.32 -5.27
N ASN A 122 -25.15 -9.03 -5.13
CA ASN A 122 -25.66 -9.91 -6.18
C ASN A 122 -26.02 -9.12 -7.44
N LYS A 123 -26.72 -7.99 -7.29
CA LYS A 123 -27.02 -7.07 -8.39
C LYS A 123 -25.75 -6.49 -9.03
N GLY A 124 -24.79 -6.06 -8.20
CA GLY A 124 -23.52 -5.50 -8.66
C GLY A 124 -22.73 -6.49 -9.50
N LEU A 125 -22.55 -7.72 -9.01
CA LEU A 125 -21.87 -8.79 -9.75
C LEU A 125 -22.59 -9.17 -11.04
N SER A 126 -23.93 -9.24 -11.02
CA SER A 126 -24.72 -9.52 -12.22
C SER A 126 -24.48 -8.49 -13.32
N ILE A 127 -24.46 -7.19 -12.98
CA ILE A 127 -24.20 -6.09 -13.92
C ILE A 127 -22.76 -6.16 -14.45
N LYS A 128 -21.81 -6.54 -13.59
CA LYS A 128 -20.38 -6.51 -13.88
C LYS A 128 -19.81 -7.85 -14.34
N LYS A 129 -20.66 -8.84 -14.66
CA LYS A 129 -20.21 -10.17 -15.12
C LYS A 129 -19.26 -10.07 -16.32
N GLN A 130 -19.51 -9.14 -17.24
CA GLN A 130 -18.63 -8.91 -18.39
C GLN A 130 -17.22 -8.45 -17.99
N LEU A 131 -17.09 -7.61 -16.96
CA LEU A 131 -15.78 -7.18 -16.46
C LEU A 131 -14.93 -8.38 -16.01
N PHE A 132 -15.51 -9.33 -15.29
CA PHE A 132 -14.80 -10.55 -14.89
C PHE A 132 -14.44 -11.43 -16.09
N ARG A 133 -15.32 -11.57 -17.09
CA ARG A 133 -15.00 -12.28 -18.33
C ARG A 133 -13.81 -11.66 -19.04
N ASP A 134 -13.75 -10.33 -19.11
CA ASP A 134 -12.67 -9.60 -19.77
C ASP A 134 -11.34 -9.75 -19.01
N ILE A 135 -11.38 -9.81 -17.67
CA ILE A 135 -10.19 -10.07 -16.82
C ILE A 135 -9.72 -11.52 -16.93
N ILE A 136 -10.65 -12.47 -16.97
CA ILE A 136 -10.32 -13.90 -17.13
C ILE A 136 -9.64 -14.14 -18.47
N LYS A 137 -10.09 -13.48 -19.54
CA LYS A 137 -9.51 -13.55 -20.90
C LYS A 137 -8.19 -12.81 -21.07
N ASP A 138 -8.04 -11.67 -20.39
CA ASP A 138 -6.83 -10.83 -20.40
C ASP A 138 -6.63 -10.23 -19.01
N ASN A 139 -5.68 -10.78 -18.25
CA ASN A 139 -5.45 -10.40 -16.86
C ASN A 139 -4.95 -8.95 -16.71
N HIS A 140 -4.52 -8.29 -17.80
CA HIS A 140 -4.17 -6.86 -17.75
C HIS A 140 -5.36 -5.98 -17.40
N ASN A 141 -6.59 -6.45 -17.65
CA ASN A 141 -7.82 -5.71 -17.32
C ASN A 141 -8.12 -5.67 -15.82
N LYS A 142 -7.40 -6.41 -14.97
CA LYS A 142 -7.72 -6.50 -13.54
C LYS A 142 -7.72 -5.15 -12.83
N ASN A 143 -6.90 -4.19 -13.29
CA ASN A 143 -6.83 -2.85 -12.71
C ASN A 143 -8.16 -2.09 -12.80
N SER A 144 -9.04 -2.45 -13.75
CA SER A 144 -10.41 -1.92 -13.81
C SER A 144 -11.22 -2.26 -12.55
N LEU A 145 -10.89 -3.33 -11.81
CA LEU A 145 -11.49 -3.63 -10.50
C LEU A 145 -11.08 -2.59 -9.45
N LEU A 146 -9.84 -2.08 -9.46
CA LEU A 146 -9.38 -1.12 -8.46
C LEU A 146 -10.12 0.22 -8.55
N LEU A 147 -10.57 0.58 -9.75
CA LEU A 147 -11.27 1.83 -10.04
C LEU A 147 -12.79 1.66 -10.11
N ASP A 148 -13.29 0.44 -9.95
CA ASP A 148 -14.73 0.21 -10.01
C ASP A 148 -15.43 0.80 -8.79
N LYS A 149 -16.46 1.60 -9.05
CA LYS A 149 -17.19 2.37 -8.03
C LYS A 149 -18.05 1.49 -7.13
N ASP A 150 -18.33 0.25 -7.54
CA ASP A 150 -19.19 -0.67 -6.81
C ASP A 150 -18.43 -1.89 -6.31
N LEU A 151 -17.43 -2.35 -7.07
CA LEU A 151 -16.75 -3.62 -6.84
C LEU A 151 -15.28 -3.52 -6.41
N SER A 152 -14.70 -2.33 -6.33
CA SER A 152 -13.32 -2.22 -5.88
C SER A 152 -13.14 -2.79 -4.46
N PRO A 153 -11.96 -3.38 -4.17
CA PRO A 153 -11.68 -3.91 -2.82
C PRO A 153 -11.91 -2.88 -1.72
N GLU A 154 -11.57 -1.61 -1.96
CA GLU A 154 -11.80 -0.50 -1.03
C GLU A 154 -13.29 -0.29 -0.77
N VAL A 155 -14.11 -0.16 -1.83
CA VAL A 155 -15.55 0.09 -1.72
C VAL A 155 -16.25 -1.08 -1.02
N LEU A 156 -15.98 -2.31 -1.44
CA LEU A 156 -16.63 -3.48 -0.86
C LEU A 156 -16.18 -3.72 0.58
N GLY A 157 -14.90 -3.51 0.88
CA GLY A 157 -14.38 -3.58 2.23
C GLY A 157 -15.07 -2.58 3.15
N LEU A 158 -15.14 -1.31 2.75
CA LEU A 158 -15.81 -0.26 3.52
C LEU A 158 -17.30 -0.51 3.71
N LYS A 159 -18.01 -1.00 2.68
CA LYS A 159 -19.47 -1.24 2.75
C LYS A 159 -19.85 -2.49 3.56
N SER A 160 -18.92 -3.39 3.85
CA SER A 160 -19.22 -4.60 4.64
C SER A 160 -19.80 -4.23 6.02
N GLU A 161 -20.84 -4.96 6.45
CA GLU A 161 -21.54 -4.66 7.71
C GLU A 161 -20.59 -4.69 8.91
N GLY A 162 -19.70 -5.67 8.97
CA GLY A 162 -18.68 -5.77 10.01
C GLY A 162 -17.74 -4.56 10.04
N THR A 163 -17.25 -4.12 8.88
CA THR A 163 -16.42 -2.92 8.80
C THR A 163 -17.21 -1.67 9.24
N GLN A 164 -18.48 -1.53 8.85
CA GLN A 164 -19.31 -0.39 9.25
C GLN A 164 -19.50 -0.31 10.78
N VAL A 165 -19.71 -1.43 11.46
CA VAL A 165 -19.79 -1.46 12.92
C VAL A 165 -18.48 -0.97 13.55
N LEU A 166 -17.33 -1.47 13.07
CA LEU A 166 -16.03 -1.07 13.58
C LEU A 166 -15.69 0.39 13.26
N LEU A 167 -16.07 0.89 12.08
CA LEU A 167 -15.92 2.29 11.70
C LEU A 167 -16.74 3.21 12.60
N ASN A 168 -17.98 2.84 12.95
CA ASN A 168 -18.78 3.62 13.89
C ASN A 168 -18.11 3.70 15.26
N LYS A 169 -17.55 2.60 15.76
CA LYS A 169 -16.74 2.60 16.99
C LYS A 169 -15.49 3.49 16.87
N MET A 170 -14.83 3.49 15.72
CA MET A 170 -13.70 4.38 15.47
C MET A 170 -14.12 5.86 15.58
N ILE A 171 -15.25 6.24 14.99
CA ILE A 171 -15.81 7.59 15.08
C ILE A 171 -16.14 7.97 16.54
N GLU A 172 -16.77 7.06 17.30
CA GLU A 172 -17.04 7.29 18.73
C GLU A 172 -15.75 7.56 19.51
N GLU A 173 -14.71 6.76 19.28
CA GLU A 173 -13.40 6.96 19.93
C GLU A 173 -12.77 8.31 19.55
N ILE A 174 -12.83 8.72 18.28
CA ILE A 174 -12.33 10.02 17.81
C ILE A 174 -13.09 11.17 18.48
N CYS A 175 -14.43 11.10 18.50
CA CYS A 175 -15.29 12.10 19.13
C CYS A 175 -15.03 12.25 20.64
N ASN A 176 -14.73 11.15 21.32
CA ASN A 176 -14.50 11.15 22.77
C ASN A 176 -13.18 11.81 23.18
N CYS A 177 -12.14 11.81 22.34
CA CYS A 177 -10.83 12.37 22.67
C CYS A 177 -10.51 13.71 22.00
N SER A 178 -11.15 14.03 20.87
CA SER A 178 -10.78 15.20 20.08
C SER A 178 -11.72 16.39 20.32
N LYS A 179 -11.18 17.50 20.85
CA LYS A 179 -11.98 18.66 21.27
C LYS A 179 -12.13 19.76 20.21
N LYS A 180 -11.10 20.06 19.40
CA LYS A 180 -11.15 21.01 18.27
C LYS A 180 -10.02 20.76 17.28
N GLY A 181 -10.34 20.81 15.98
CA GLY A 181 -9.38 20.82 14.87
C GLY A 181 -8.50 19.57 14.82
N ILE A 182 -8.97 18.54 14.12
CA ILE A 182 -8.32 17.22 14.07
C ILE A 182 -7.39 17.13 12.86
N ASP A 183 -6.12 16.82 13.10
CA ASP A 183 -5.15 16.46 12.06
C ASP A 183 -5.14 14.93 11.87
N VAL A 184 -5.50 14.44 10.69
CA VAL A 184 -5.62 13.00 10.39
C VAL A 184 -4.68 12.61 9.27
N ALA A 185 -3.96 11.49 9.42
CA ALA A 185 -3.29 10.81 8.33
C ALA A 185 -4.04 9.52 7.95
N ILE A 186 -4.22 9.26 6.67
CA ILE A 186 -4.81 8.03 6.15
C ILE A 186 -3.74 7.29 5.34
N ILE A 187 -3.41 6.05 5.72
CA ILE A 187 -2.42 5.22 5.02
C ILE A 187 -3.12 4.30 4.01
N GLN A 188 -2.61 4.32 2.78
CA GLN A 188 -3.19 3.70 1.60
C GLN A 188 -4.60 4.24 1.34
N SER A 189 -4.68 5.54 1.07
CA SER A 189 -5.93 6.29 0.96
C SER A 189 -6.84 5.88 -0.19
N GLY A 190 -6.31 5.19 -1.20
CA GLY A 190 -7.06 4.71 -2.35
C GLY A 190 -7.80 5.84 -3.08
N GLN A 191 -9.06 5.59 -3.43
CA GLN A 191 -9.95 6.54 -4.09
C GLN A 191 -10.51 7.63 -3.14
N GLY A 192 -10.09 7.63 -1.87
CA GLY A 192 -10.50 8.61 -0.87
C GLY A 192 -11.86 8.32 -0.23
N HIS A 193 -12.40 7.10 -0.33
CA HIS A 193 -13.70 6.80 0.29
C HIS A 193 -13.68 6.96 1.82
N MET A 194 -12.54 6.68 2.44
CA MET A 194 -12.35 6.93 3.88
C MET A 194 -12.41 8.42 4.22
N VAL A 195 -11.93 9.30 3.34
CA VAL A 195 -12.04 10.77 3.51
C VAL A 195 -13.51 11.18 3.51
N ASP A 196 -14.27 10.69 2.53
CA ASP A 196 -15.71 10.96 2.41
C ASP A 196 -16.46 10.49 3.67
N TYR A 197 -16.13 9.28 4.16
CA TYR A 197 -16.72 8.74 5.37
C TYR A 197 -16.40 9.60 6.60
N LEU A 198 -15.13 9.97 6.83
CA LEU A 198 -14.75 10.82 7.96
C LEU A 198 -15.45 12.18 7.90
N LYS A 199 -15.47 12.84 6.73
CA LYS A 199 -16.16 14.13 6.54
C LYS A 199 -17.67 14.03 6.77
N SER A 200 -18.29 12.88 6.47
CA SER A 200 -19.72 12.67 6.73
C SER A 200 -20.06 12.49 8.22
N LYS A 201 -19.05 12.24 9.06
CA LYS A 201 -19.22 11.92 10.50
C LYS A 201 -18.57 12.93 11.43
N LEU A 202 -17.60 13.71 10.95
CA LEU A 202 -16.77 14.61 11.76
C LEU A 202 -16.73 16.00 11.12
N ASP A 203 -17.26 17.01 11.82
CA ASP A 203 -17.29 18.40 11.35
C ASP A 203 -16.03 19.20 11.72
N ASN A 204 -15.13 18.62 12.51
CA ASN A 204 -13.98 19.29 13.12
C ASN A 204 -12.63 18.84 12.55
N LEU A 205 -12.63 18.18 11.39
CA LEU A 205 -11.41 17.84 10.64
C LEU A 205 -10.73 19.13 10.16
N LYS A 206 -9.44 19.29 10.48
CA LYS A 206 -8.66 20.48 10.14
C LYS A 206 -7.74 20.21 8.95
N ASN A 207 -6.87 19.22 9.08
CA ASN A 207 -5.96 18.81 8.03
C ASN A 207 -6.07 17.30 7.81
N ILE A 208 -6.08 16.88 6.55
CA ILE A 208 -6.11 15.47 6.16
C ILE A 208 -4.90 15.21 5.26
N THR A 209 -3.98 14.37 5.71
CA THR A 209 -2.89 13.87 4.86
C THR A 209 -3.23 12.49 4.32
N LEU A 210 -3.21 12.35 3.01
CA LEU A 210 -3.43 11.10 2.30
C LEU A 210 -2.09 10.52 1.90
N PHE A 211 -1.78 9.35 2.43
CA PHE A 211 -0.63 8.57 2.00
C PHE A 211 -1.11 7.45 1.08
N ASP A 212 -0.52 7.31 -0.09
CA ASP A 212 -0.78 6.16 -0.96
C ASP A 212 0.47 5.77 -1.73
N SER A 213 0.63 4.49 -2.04
CA SER A 213 1.71 4.01 -2.90
C SER A 213 1.49 4.33 -4.38
N SER A 214 0.27 4.69 -4.77
CA SER A 214 -0.13 5.03 -6.14
C SER A 214 -0.27 6.54 -6.31
N ILE A 215 0.62 7.11 -7.11
CA ILE A 215 0.56 8.53 -7.52
C ILE A 215 -0.76 8.82 -8.24
N SER A 216 -1.26 7.89 -9.05
CA SER A 216 -2.55 8.04 -9.74
C SER A 216 -3.71 8.23 -8.76
N MET A 217 -3.73 7.47 -7.66
CA MET A 217 -4.75 7.59 -6.61
C MET A 217 -4.66 8.94 -5.88
N LEU A 218 -3.44 9.39 -5.59
CA LEU A 218 -3.21 10.70 -4.99
C LEU A 218 -3.64 11.85 -5.91
N ASN A 219 -3.37 11.75 -7.21
CA ASN A 219 -3.81 12.74 -8.19
C ASN A 219 -5.33 12.80 -8.30
N GLN A 220 -6.01 11.66 -8.36
CA GLN A 220 -7.48 11.62 -8.34
C GLN A 220 -8.04 12.24 -7.05
N SER A 221 -7.43 11.93 -5.90
CA SER A 221 -7.82 12.53 -4.62
C SER A 221 -7.60 14.04 -4.62
N ARG A 222 -6.49 14.52 -5.19
CA ARG A 222 -6.17 15.95 -5.33
C ARG A 222 -7.16 16.67 -6.23
N GLU A 223 -7.52 16.09 -7.36
CA GLU A 223 -8.56 16.64 -8.24
C GLU A 223 -9.92 16.70 -7.53
N LYS A 224 -10.23 15.71 -6.70
CA LYS A 224 -11.49 15.61 -5.97
C LYS A 224 -11.58 16.58 -4.78
N TYR A 225 -10.51 16.75 -4.01
CA TYR A 225 -10.55 17.48 -2.73
C TYR A 225 -9.82 18.83 -2.73
N GLY A 226 -8.95 19.11 -3.71
CA GLY A 226 -8.15 20.33 -3.78
C GLY A 226 -7.00 20.35 -2.77
N GLU A 227 -6.41 21.53 -2.52
CA GLU A 227 -5.23 21.69 -1.64
C GLU A 227 -5.57 22.24 -0.25
N ASP A 228 -6.76 22.84 -0.06
CA ASP A 228 -7.13 23.49 1.20
C ASP A 228 -7.46 22.47 2.29
N GLY A 229 -6.62 22.39 3.32
CA GLY A 229 -6.74 21.39 4.39
C GLY A 229 -6.34 19.97 3.98
N PHE A 230 -5.71 19.80 2.80
CA PHE A 230 -5.29 18.50 2.29
C PHE A 230 -3.79 18.46 1.99
N LEU A 231 -3.18 17.31 2.22
CA LEU A 231 -1.83 17.00 1.80
C LEU A 231 -1.81 15.61 1.17
N TYR A 232 -1.01 15.42 0.12
CA TYR A 232 -0.95 14.18 -0.65
C TYR A 232 0.49 13.71 -0.71
N GLU A 233 0.75 12.57 -0.11
CA GLU A 233 2.10 12.06 0.12
C GLU A 233 2.24 10.66 -0.49
N LEU A 234 3.26 10.51 -1.35
CA LEU A 234 3.63 9.20 -1.84
C LEU A 234 4.18 8.38 -0.68
N TYR A 235 3.51 7.28 -0.33
CA TYR A 235 3.93 6.45 0.78
C TYR A 235 5.28 5.80 0.46
N ASN A 236 6.29 6.13 1.25
CA ASN A 236 7.64 5.60 1.08
C ASN A 236 7.92 4.50 2.12
N TYR A 237 8.18 3.29 1.62
CA TYR A 237 8.51 2.13 2.46
C TYR A 237 9.90 2.24 3.12
N ASP A 238 10.79 3.03 2.53
CA ASP A 238 12.21 3.11 2.84
C ASP A 238 12.54 4.22 3.84
N PHE A 239 11.67 5.21 4.04
CA PHE A 239 11.83 6.27 5.05
C PHE A 239 10.55 7.08 5.27
N LEU A 240 10.49 7.81 6.37
CA LEU A 240 9.46 8.82 6.68
C LEU A 240 10.11 10.21 6.78
N ASP A 241 9.50 11.22 6.16
CA ASP A 241 9.97 12.61 6.21
C ASP A 241 9.68 13.26 7.57
N GLU A 242 10.58 14.13 8.04
CA GLU A 242 10.44 14.85 9.32
C GLU A 242 9.15 15.66 9.44
N THR A 243 8.62 16.14 8.31
CA THR A 243 7.39 16.93 8.24
C THR A 243 6.16 16.15 8.67
N HIS A 244 6.26 14.84 8.88
CA HIS A 244 5.18 13.99 9.39
C HIS A 244 5.36 13.56 10.84
N VAL A 245 6.53 13.82 11.45
CA VAL A 245 6.83 13.36 12.82
C VAL A 245 6.03 14.16 13.85
N GLY A 246 5.23 13.46 14.66
CA GLY A 246 4.45 14.04 15.75
C GLY A 246 3.44 15.11 15.31
N ASN A 247 2.83 14.97 14.13
CA ASN A 247 1.94 15.98 13.54
C ASN A 247 0.47 15.55 13.46
N TYR A 248 0.13 14.30 13.75
CA TYR A 248 -1.23 13.78 13.60
C TYR A 248 -1.88 13.46 14.94
N ASP A 249 -3.15 13.83 15.10
CA ASP A 249 -3.98 13.38 16.21
C ASP A 249 -4.40 11.93 16.00
N HIS A 250 -4.70 11.56 14.75
CA HIS A 250 -5.11 10.21 14.36
C HIS A 250 -4.38 9.73 13.11
N VAL A 251 -3.92 8.48 13.13
CA VAL A 251 -3.43 7.77 11.95
C VAL A 251 -4.38 6.60 11.69
N VAL A 252 -4.92 6.53 10.48
CA VAL A 252 -6.02 5.62 10.09
C VAL A 252 -5.50 4.64 9.05
N ILE A 253 -5.67 3.34 9.31
CA ILE A 253 -5.31 2.23 8.43
C ILE A 253 -6.51 1.28 8.34
N ILE A 254 -7.24 1.28 7.23
CA ILE A 254 -8.52 0.58 7.10
C ILE A 254 -8.45 -0.39 5.92
N ASN A 255 -8.57 -1.69 6.20
CA ASN A 255 -8.59 -2.78 5.21
C ASN A 255 -7.40 -2.74 4.25
N THR A 256 -6.24 -2.26 4.70
CA THR A 256 -5.06 -2.06 3.87
C THR A 256 -3.78 -2.62 4.49
N ILE A 257 -3.74 -2.93 5.79
CA ILE A 257 -2.49 -3.36 6.44
C ILE A 257 -1.96 -4.67 5.84
N HIS A 258 -2.84 -5.53 5.35
CA HIS A 258 -2.50 -6.80 4.73
C HIS A 258 -1.76 -6.67 3.38
N GLN A 259 -1.88 -5.52 2.70
CA GLN A 259 -1.19 -5.22 1.44
C GLN A 259 0.31 -4.99 1.65
N PHE A 260 0.71 -4.59 2.86
CA PHE A 260 2.09 -4.30 3.21
C PHE A 260 2.87 -5.59 3.50
N GLU A 261 4.03 -5.73 2.88
CA GLU A 261 4.96 -6.84 3.15
C GLU A 261 5.59 -6.76 4.55
N HIS A 262 5.76 -5.54 5.07
CA HIS A 262 6.39 -5.27 6.36
C HIS A 262 5.49 -4.41 7.28
N PRO A 263 4.35 -4.94 7.77
CA PRO A 263 3.36 -4.18 8.54
C PRO A 263 3.93 -3.64 9.85
N GLN A 264 4.97 -4.28 10.40
CA GLN A 264 5.69 -3.79 11.57
C GLN A 264 6.31 -2.39 11.34
N GLU A 265 6.80 -2.08 10.14
CA GLU A 265 7.38 -0.76 9.86
C GLU A 265 6.28 0.27 9.60
N VAL A 266 5.16 -0.14 9.01
CA VAL A 266 3.97 0.72 8.83
C VAL A 266 3.44 1.16 10.19
N ILE A 267 3.28 0.23 11.13
CA ILE A 267 2.80 0.51 12.50
C ILE A 267 3.83 1.35 13.26
N ARG A 268 5.12 1.10 13.06
CA ARG A 268 6.20 1.93 13.63
C ARG A 268 6.14 3.37 13.12
N TYR A 269 6.00 3.58 11.81
CA TYR A 269 5.86 4.93 11.24
C TYR A 269 4.58 5.59 11.69
N ALA A 270 3.46 4.87 11.74
CA ALA A 270 2.22 5.40 12.29
C ALA A 270 2.41 5.90 13.73
N ASN A 271 3.14 5.17 14.58
CA ASN A 271 3.47 5.63 15.93
C ASN A 271 4.29 6.93 15.94
N ILE A 272 5.32 7.02 15.09
CA ILE A 272 6.20 8.19 14.98
C ILE A 272 5.46 9.43 14.43
N MET A 273 4.48 9.20 13.55
CA MET A 273 3.64 10.24 12.96
C MET A 273 2.70 10.88 13.99
N LEU A 274 2.28 10.13 15.01
CA LEU A 274 1.32 10.59 16.01
C LEU A 274 1.92 11.60 16.98
N LYS A 275 1.16 12.63 17.31
CA LYS A 275 1.39 13.48 18.49
C LYS A 275 1.40 12.62 19.75
N LYS A 276 2.00 13.10 20.83
CA LYS A 276 1.80 12.52 22.16
C LYS A 276 0.32 12.58 22.53
N GLY A 277 -0.27 11.44 22.87
CA GLY A 277 -1.71 11.25 23.09
C GLY A 277 -2.52 11.00 21.81
N GLY A 278 -1.90 11.07 20.63
CA GLY A 278 -2.53 10.72 19.35
C GLY A 278 -2.73 9.21 19.22
N ARG A 279 -3.65 8.79 18.34
CA ARG A 279 -4.11 7.41 18.26
C ARG A 279 -3.98 6.78 16.87
N LEU A 280 -3.49 5.55 16.85
CA LEU A 280 -3.58 4.66 15.71
C LEU A 280 -4.95 4.01 15.71
N HIS A 281 -5.62 4.04 14.56
CA HIS A 281 -6.84 3.30 14.27
C HIS A 281 -6.56 2.31 13.15
N LEU A 282 -6.61 1.02 13.46
CA LEU A 282 -6.34 -0.06 12.51
C LEU A 282 -7.54 -1.00 12.45
N ILE A 283 -8.19 -1.07 11.29
CA ILE A 283 -9.27 -2.02 11.00
C ILE A 283 -8.84 -2.91 9.84
N ASP A 284 -8.97 -4.23 9.97
CA ASP A 284 -8.80 -5.15 8.83
C ASP A 284 -9.57 -6.46 9.11
N PHE A 285 -9.51 -7.40 8.17
CA PHE A 285 -10.16 -8.70 8.28
C PHE A 285 -9.29 -9.72 9.02
N THR A 286 -9.92 -10.61 9.80
CA THR A 286 -9.17 -11.67 10.53
C THR A 286 -9.00 -12.95 9.72
N LYS A 287 -9.88 -13.17 8.74
CA LYS A 287 -9.89 -14.30 7.81
C LYS A 287 -10.29 -13.82 6.43
N THR A 288 -10.14 -14.68 5.45
CA THR A 288 -10.49 -14.34 4.08
C THR A 288 -11.98 -14.22 3.91
N ASP A 289 -12.42 -13.02 3.53
CA ASP A 289 -13.79 -12.75 3.15
C ASP A 289 -14.09 -13.22 1.72
N ALA A 290 -15.32 -13.68 1.46
CA ALA A 290 -15.72 -14.20 0.15
C ALA A 290 -15.48 -13.20 -0.98
N VAL A 291 -15.70 -11.90 -0.75
CA VAL A 291 -15.41 -10.88 -1.76
C VAL A 291 -13.92 -10.78 -2.06
N SER A 292 -13.05 -10.96 -1.07
CA SER A 292 -11.60 -10.99 -1.31
C SER A 292 -11.19 -12.16 -2.21
N ILE A 293 -11.84 -13.31 -2.09
CA ILE A 293 -11.64 -14.47 -2.97
C ILE A 293 -12.02 -14.16 -4.41
N LEU A 294 -13.03 -13.31 -4.61
CA LEU A 294 -13.48 -12.92 -5.94
C LEU A 294 -12.65 -11.78 -6.56
N VAL A 295 -12.29 -10.76 -5.77
CA VAL A 295 -11.72 -9.50 -6.29
C VAL A 295 -10.25 -9.35 -5.94
N ALA A 296 -9.89 -9.50 -4.67
CA ALA A 296 -8.51 -9.25 -4.20
C ALA A 296 -7.51 -10.29 -4.72
N ILE A 297 -8.00 -11.49 -5.07
CA ILE A 297 -7.21 -12.61 -5.60
C ILE A 297 -6.31 -12.22 -6.79
N PHE A 298 -6.78 -11.33 -7.67
CA PHE A 298 -6.04 -10.88 -8.86
C PHE A 298 -4.80 -10.03 -8.54
N PHE A 299 -4.73 -9.46 -7.34
CA PHE A 299 -3.64 -8.61 -6.87
C PHE A 299 -2.75 -9.31 -5.84
N GLN A 300 -3.26 -10.39 -5.24
CA GLN A 300 -2.64 -11.05 -4.09
C GLN A 300 -2.50 -12.57 -4.27
N GLU A 301 -2.47 -13.04 -5.52
CA GLU A 301 -2.43 -14.47 -5.89
C GLU A 301 -1.27 -15.25 -5.26
N ARG A 302 -0.17 -14.57 -4.89
CA ARG A 302 0.98 -15.18 -4.20
C ARG A 302 0.61 -15.72 -2.82
N TYR A 303 -0.46 -15.21 -2.21
CA TYR A 303 -0.93 -15.61 -0.88
C TYR A 303 -2.05 -16.66 -0.92
N LEU A 304 -2.46 -17.10 -2.11
CA LEU A 304 -3.39 -18.21 -2.25
C LEU A 304 -2.79 -19.46 -1.62
N ASN A 305 -3.48 -20.00 -0.61
CA ASN A 305 -3.08 -21.15 0.21
C ASN A 305 -2.02 -20.90 1.29
N VAL A 306 -1.72 -19.65 1.63
CA VAL A 306 -0.84 -19.37 2.77
C VAL A 306 -1.61 -19.58 4.08
N GLU A 307 -1.18 -20.53 4.90
CA GLU A 307 -1.66 -20.73 6.27
C GLU A 307 -0.46 -20.93 7.19
N ASN A 308 -0.16 -19.94 8.03
CA ASN A 308 0.94 -20.01 8.99
C ASN A 308 0.64 -19.16 10.24
N GLU A 309 1.59 -19.01 11.16
CA GLU A 309 1.39 -18.25 12.39
C GLU A 309 1.13 -16.74 12.17
N ILE A 310 1.51 -16.22 11.00
CA ILE A 310 1.49 -14.80 10.67
C ILE A 310 0.28 -14.44 9.80
N ARG A 311 -0.09 -15.30 8.85
CA ARG A 311 -1.11 -15.02 7.82
C ARG A 311 -2.08 -16.18 7.62
N HIS A 312 -3.31 -15.82 7.26
CA HIS A 312 -4.34 -16.69 6.69
C HIS A 312 -4.74 -16.09 5.33
N MET A 313 -4.28 -16.73 4.26
CA MET A 313 -4.24 -16.23 2.89
C MET A 313 -3.75 -14.77 2.82
N PHE A 314 -4.61 -13.86 2.36
CA PHE A 314 -4.33 -12.44 2.15
C PHE A 314 -4.09 -11.70 3.46
N PHE A 315 -4.72 -12.11 4.55
CA PHE A 315 -4.82 -11.32 5.77
C PHE A 315 -3.82 -11.74 6.84
N TYR A 316 -3.36 -10.77 7.63
CA TYR A 316 -2.55 -11.05 8.81
C TYR A 316 -3.43 -11.54 9.95
N LYS A 317 -2.94 -12.55 10.68
CA LYS A 317 -3.63 -13.04 11.87
C LYS A 317 -3.62 -11.96 12.96
N THR A 318 -4.75 -11.83 13.67
CA THR A 318 -4.89 -10.84 14.74
C THR A 318 -3.86 -11.02 15.86
N GLY A 319 -3.46 -12.25 16.17
CA GLY A 319 -2.39 -12.53 17.14
C GLY A 319 -1.04 -11.90 16.74
N TYR A 320 -0.65 -12.03 15.48
CA TYR A 320 0.57 -11.41 14.96
C TYR A 320 0.48 -9.88 14.99
N LEU A 321 -0.65 -9.31 14.57
CA LEU A 321 -0.84 -7.85 14.60
C LEU A 321 -0.85 -7.29 16.02
N LYS A 322 -1.46 -8.01 16.97
CA LYS A 322 -1.41 -7.69 18.41
C LYS A 322 0.02 -7.57 18.90
N GLN A 323 0.86 -8.53 18.53
CA GLN A 323 2.26 -8.56 18.94
C GLN A 323 3.01 -7.35 18.39
N ILE A 324 2.93 -7.08 17.08
CA ILE A 324 3.69 -5.97 16.46
C ILE A 324 3.18 -4.59 16.89
N VAL A 325 1.88 -4.41 17.15
CA VAL A 325 1.36 -3.17 17.76
C VAL A 325 1.87 -3.02 19.19
N GLY A 326 1.89 -4.11 19.97
CA GLY A 326 2.41 -4.11 21.34
C GLY A 326 3.87 -3.69 21.45
N LYS A 327 4.68 -3.96 20.43
CA LYS A 327 6.07 -3.49 20.41
C LYS A 327 6.22 -1.97 20.41
N TYR A 328 5.22 -1.22 19.94
CA TYR A 328 5.36 0.23 19.73
C TYR A 328 4.38 1.07 20.53
N PHE A 329 3.30 0.50 21.05
CA PHE A 329 2.26 1.24 21.77
C PHE A 329 2.01 0.67 23.16
N LYS A 330 2.13 1.49 24.21
CA LYS A 330 2.02 1.09 25.62
C LYS A 330 0.64 0.56 26.02
N SER A 331 -0.42 1.17 25.49
CA SER A 331 -1.80 0.79 25.75
C SER A 331 -2.52 0.51 24.43
N LYS A 332 -3.28 -0.58 24.38
CA LYS A 332 -4.12 -0.91 23.23
C LYS A 332 -5.44 -1.50 23.65
N LYS A 333 -6.50 -1.05 23.00
CA LYS A 333 -7.85 -1.63 23.11
C LYS A 333 -8.16 -2.31 21.80
N ILE A 334 -8.65 -3.53 21.88
CA ILE A 334 -8.96 -4.34 20.70
C ILE A 334 -10.44 -4.70 20.76
N THR A 335 -11.12 -4.43 19.67
CA THR A 335 -12.50 -4.86 19.48
C THR A 335 -12.51 -5.85 18.34
N SER A 336 -13.07 -7.03 18.58
CA SER A 336 -13.30 -8.05 17.56
C SER A 336 -14.79 -8.29 17.44
N LEU A 337 -15.27 -8.60 16.25
CA LEU A 337 -16.67 -8.99 16.06
C LEU A 337 -16.80 -10.51 16.27
N LYS A 338 -17.81 -10.97 17.02
CA LYS A 338 -18.15 -12.40 17.13
C LYS A 338 -18.49 -12.92 15.73
N ASN A 339 -17.94 -14.08 15.36
CA ASN A 339 -17.82 -14.66 14.00
C ASN A 339 -16.60 -14.21 13.17
N ASN A 340 -15.79 -13.29 13.72
CA ASN A 340 -14.39 -13.02 13.33
C ASN A 340 -14.15 -12.70 11.84
N ASP A 341 -14.96 -11.84 11.22
CA ASP A 341 -14.63 -11.37 9.88
C ASP A 341 -13.66 -10.18 9.93
N ALA A 342 -13.75 -9.31 10.94
CA ALA A 342 -12.90 -8.12 11.08
C ALA A 342 -12.55 -7.79 12.53
N TYR A 343 -11.52 -6.97 12.70
CA TYR A 343 -11.04 -6.50 14.00
C TYR A 343 -10.66 -5.02 13.94
N TYR A 344 -10.69 -4.36 15.09
CA TYR A 344 -10.31 -2.98 15.28
C TYR A 344 -9.31 -2.87 16.43
N ILE A 345 -8.12 -2.36 16.14
CA ILE A 345 -7.10 -2.01 17.12
C ILE A 345 -7.05 -0.49 17.22
N ILE A 346 -7.21 0.02 18.44
CA ILE A 346 -6.89 1.39 18.80
C ILE A 346 -5.71 1.41 19.76
N SER A 347 -4.76 2.30 19.55
CA SER A 347 -3.56 2.40 20.38
C SER A 347 -3.08 3.83 20.47
N GLU A 348 -2.71 4.26 21.68
CA GLU A 348 -2.31 5.65 21.95
C GLU A 348 -0.79 5.77 21.99
N ASN A 349 -0.26 6.73 21.24
CA ASN A 349 1.16 7.10 21.33
C ASN A 349 1.39 7.86 22.64
N VAL A 350 2.31 7.38 23.47
CA VAL A 350 2.68 8.03 24.75
C VAL A 350 3.94 8.90 24.65
N GLU A 351 4.61 8.85 23.50
CA GLU A 351 5.90 9.48 23.25
C GLU A 351 5.81 10.78 22.45
N ASP A 352 6.74 11.70 22.71
CA ASP A 352 6.88 12.93 21.93
C ASP A 352 8.06 12.81 20.95
N TYR A 353 7.85 12.05 19.87
CA TYR A 353 8.88 11.83 18.86
C TYR A 353 9.39 13.11 18.21
N LYS A 354 8.54 14.13 18.12
CA LYS A 354 8.92 15.44 17.59
C LYS A 354 9.93 16.10 18.50
N ASN A 355 9.69 16.10 19.82
CA ASN A 355 10.65 16.60 20.78
C ASN A 355 11.96 15.78 20.77
N ILE A 356 11.88 14.45 20.77
CA ILE A 356 13.04 13.54 20.71
C ILE A 356 13.94 13.86 19.52
N VAL A 357 13.35 13.99 18.31
CA VAL A 357 14.11 14.31 17.09
C VAL A 357 14.72 15.71 17.16
N ASN A 358 13.96 16.71 17.63
CA ASN A 358 14.45 18.08 17.78
C ASN A 358 15.63 18.20 18.76
N GLU A 359 15.55 17.56 19.92
CA GLU A 359 16.62 17.56 20.91
C GLU A 359 17.87 16.84 20.40
N MET A 360 17.69 15.76 19.64
CA MET A 360 18.81 15.11 18.97
C MET A 360 19.49 16.04 17.96
N ILE A 361 18.74 16.73 17.08
CA ILE A 361 19.30 17.70 16.13
C ILE A 361 20.11 18.77 16.87
N LYS A 362 19.56 19.34 17.95
CA LYS A 362 20.25 20.36 18.76
C LYS A 362 21.56 19.83 19.33
N ALA A 363 21.58 18.60 19.85
CA ALA A 363 22.76 18.02 20.46
C ALA A 363 23.87 17.67 19.46
N LEU A 364 23.53 17.44 18.19
CA LEU A 364 24.54 17.24 17.14
C LEU A 364 25.35 18.50 16.85
N ASN A 365 24.78 19.69 17.13
CA ASN A 365 25.39 20.97 16.83
C ASN A 365 25.90 21.06 15.37
N LEU A 366 25.13 20.50 14.44
CA LEU A 366 25.35 20.54 13.01
C LEU A 366 24.21 21.34 12.36
N LYS A 367 24.51 22.04 11.27
CA LYS A 367 23.47 22.58 10.40
C LYS A 367 22.87 21.38 9.67
N ILE A 368 21.62 21.06 9.99
CA ILE A 368 20.87 19.95 9.38
C ILE A 368 19.75 20.57 8.55
N GLU A 369 19.76 20.29 7.25
CA GLU A 369 18.80 20.83 6.30
C GLU A 369 17.56 19.96 6.19
N LYS A 370 17.70 18.66 6.44
CA LYS A 370 16.59 17.71 6.37
C LYS A 370 16.81 16.52 7.28
N VAL A 371 15.77 16.07 7.97
CA VAL A 371 15.75 14.81 8.72
C VAL A 371 14.85 13.80 8.03
N ILE A 372 15.31 12.55 8.02
CA ILE A 372 14.55 11.39 7.56
C ILE A 372 14.56 10.33 8.65
N ILE A 373 13.45 9.63 8.79
CA ILE A 373 13.30 8.52 9.70
C ILE A 373 13.44 7.22 8.91
N LEU A 374 14.34 6.34 9.34
CA LEU A 374 14.69 5.09 8.69
C LEU A 374 13.95 3.89 9.31
N PRO A 375 13.78 2.78 8.57
CA PRO A 375 13.38 1.49 9.10
C PRO A 375 14.35 1.01 10.20
N LYS A 376 13.85 0.18 11.13
CA LYS A 376 14.67 -0.31 12.26
C LYS A 376 15.78 -1.26 11.79
N LYS A 377 15.55 -1.98 10.68
CA LYS A 377 16.39 -3.08 10.19
C LYS A 377 17.36 -2.73 9.07
N LEU A 378 17.53 -1.45 8.72
CA LEU A 378 18.38 -1.11 7.58
C LEU A 378 19.87 -1.30 7.94
N ASP A 379 20.50 -2.33 7.35
CA ASP A 379 21.96 -2.49 7.34
C ASP A 379 22.56 -1.52 6.31
N ILE A 380 22.75 -0.28 6.75
CA ILE A 380 23.25 0.80 5.90
C ILE A 380 24.77 0.65 5.65
N ASN A 381 25.36 -0.52 5.94
CA ASN A 381 26.74 -0.85 5.55
C ASN A 381 26.81 -1.49 4.15
N GLY A 382 25.66 -1.86 3.55
CA GLY A 382 25.63 -2.47 2.23
C GLY A 382 24.37 -2.13 1.42
N LYS A 383 24.51 -1.19 0.48
CA LYS A 383 23.96 -1.18 -0.90
C LYS A 383 23.73 0.27 -1.40
N ASN A 384 24.33 0.57 -2.55
CA ASN A 384 24.18 1.82 -3.30
C ASN A 384 22.72 2.22 -3.58
N LEU A 385 21.80 1.26 -3.70
CA LEU A 385 20.41 1.52 -4.12
C LEU A 385 19.61 2.37 -3.12
N TYR A 386 19.83 2.20 -1.81
CA TYR A 386 19.12 2.98 -0.79
C TYR A 386 19.54 4.44 -0.81
N PHE A 387 20.86 4.68 -0.89
CA PHE A 387 21.42 6.02 -0.97
C PHE A 387 20.98 6.73 -2.24
N GLU A 388 20.89 6.05 -3.39
CA GLU A 388 20.40 6.67 -4.62
C GLU A 388 18.91 7.06 -4.53
N LYS A 389 18.04 6.18 -4.00
CA LYS A 389 16.63 6.54 -3.75
C LYS A 389 16.50 7.74 -2.80
N LEU A 390 17.29 7.73 -1.74
CA LEU A 390 17.24 8.76 -0.73
C LEU A 390 17.80 10.09 -1.26
N LYS A 391 18.94 10.05 -1.95
CA LYS A 391 19.55 11.18 -2.65
C LYS A 391 18.57 11.82 -3.61
N LYS A 392 17.87 11.00 -4.38
CA LYS A 392 16.82 11.47 -5.27
C LYS A 392 15.71 12.19 -4.52
N PHE A 393 15.12 11.55 -3.52
CA PHE A 393 14.06 12.16 -2.71
C PHE A 393 14.48 13.50 -2.11
N ILE A 394 15.74 13.61 -1.68
CA ILE A 394 16.27 14.82 -1.05
C ILE A 394 16.56 15.91 -2.08
N LEU A 395 17.20 15.57 -3.20
CA LEU A 395 17.61 16.55 -4.22
C LEU A 395 16.41 17.03 -5.06
N GLU A 396 15.44 16.15 -5.32
CA GLU A 396 14.22 16.48 -6.08
C GLU A 396 13.12 17.02 -5.17
N GLY A 397 13.05 16.55 -3.92
CA GLY A 397 12.09 17.01 -2.92
C GLY A 397 12.30 18.45 -2.44
N ASN A 398 13.43 19.10 -2.77
CA ASN A 398 13.66 20.51 -2.44
C ASN A 398 13.11 21.50 -3.47
N ASN A 399 12.60 21.06 -4.63
CA ASN A 399 11.90 21.97 -5.55
C ASN A 399 10.60 21.42 -6.16
N GLU A 400 10.26 20.14 -6.02
CA GLU A 400 9.35 19.55 -7.00
C GLU A 400 8.43 18.45 -6.44
N ILE A 401 7.53 18.82 -5.53
CA ILE A 401 6.27 18.09 -5.26
C ILE A 401 5.03 19.03 -5.30
N ARG A 402 5.22 20.34 -5.56
CA ARG A 402 4.15 21.34 -5.60
C ARG A 402 3.70 21.81 -6.99
N SER A 403 4.15 21.19 -8.08
CA SER A 403 3.69 21.57 -9.44
C SER A 403 3.54 20.38 -10.39
N LYS A 404 2.59 20.49 -11.34
CA LYS A 404 2.23 19.47 -12.35
C LYS A 404 3.40 18.92 -13.19
N GLN A 405 4.57 19.56 -13.21
CA GLN A 405 5.73 19.14 -14.01
C GLN A 405 6.60 18.07 -13.31
N SER A 406 6.72 18.15 -11.98
CA SER A 406 7.51 17.21 -11.16
C SER A 406 6.99 15.78 -11.12
N PHE A 407 5.70 15.59 -11.37
CA PHE A 407 5.04 14.28 -11.38
C PHE A 407 5.42 13.44 -12.60
N VAL A 408 5.70 14.09 -13.74
CA VAL A 408 6.13 13.39 -14.97
C VAL A 408 7.57 12.88 -14.82
N GLU A 409 8.42 13.58 -14.07
CA GLU A 409 9.83 13.17 -13.86
C GLU A 409 10.00 12.04 -12.83
N ASN A 410 9.11 11.93 -11.84
CA ASN A 410 9.13 10.83 -10.87
C ASN A 410 8.65 9.50 -11.46
N ASP A 411 7.59 9.52 -12.27
CA ASP A 411 7.18 8.35 -13.07
C ASP A 411 8.28 7.97 -14.07
N LYS A 412 8.85 8.96 -14.77
CA LYS A 412 9.99 8.76 -15.67
C LYS A 412 11.12 8.01 -15.01
N PHE A 413 11.53 8.45 -13.82
CA PHE A 413 12.63 7.82 -13.14
C PHE A 413 12.32 6.42 -12.62
N TYR A 414 11.10 6.18 -12.11
CA TYR A 414 10.70 4.85 -11.66
C TYR A 414 10.75 3.85 -12.83
N ILE A 415 10.12 4.21 -13.95
CA ILE A 415 10.12 3.44 -15.20
C ILE A 415 11.55 3.22 -15.69
N GLU A 416 12.35 4.28 -15.71
CA GLU A 416 13.75 4.26 -16.15
C GLU A 416 14.59 3.28 -15.34
N ASN A 417 14.46 3.22 -14.02
CA ASN A 417 15.27 2.31 -13.20
C ASN A 417 14.86 0.86 -13.33
N ILE A 418 13.56 0.58 -13.39
CA ILE A 418 13.09 -0.79 -13.65
C ILE A 418 13.54 -1.23 -15.03
N LEU A 419 13.40 -0.38 -16.05
CA LEU A 419 13.87 -0.68 -17.39
C LEU A 419 15.40 -0.90 -17.42
N LYS A 420 16.19 -0.07 -16.71
CA LYS A 420 17.64 -0.26 -16.55
C LYS A 420 17.96 -1.61 -15.91
N ALA A 421 17.24 -2.00 -14.86
CA ALA A 421 17.44 -3.28 -14.17
C ALA A 421 17.16 -4.45 -15.12
N ILE A 422 16.04 -4.41 -15.84
CA ILE A 422 15.67 -5.43 -16.82
C ILE A 422 16.73 -5.52 -17.92
N TRP A 423 17.20 -4.40 -18.48
CA TRP A 423 18.24 -4.40 -19.51
C TRP A 423 19.55 -5.00 -19.02
N LYS A 424 19.99 -4.63 -17.80
CA LYS A 424 21.25 -5.13 -17.22
C LYS A 424 21.20 -6.63 -16.94
N GLU A 425 20.08 -7.11 -16.39
CA GLU A 425 19.88 -8.53 -16.11
C GLU A 425 19.79 -9.34 -17.40
N ASN A 426 19.10 -8.81 -18.40
CA ASN A 426 18.84 -9.52 -19.64
C ASN A 426 20.06 -9.56 -20.60
N LEU A 427 20.93 -8.55 -20.53
CA LEU A 427 22.17 -8.46 -21.32
C LEU A 427 23.43 -8.85 -20.52
N GLU A 428 23.30 -9.14 -19.23
CA GLU A 428 24.41 -9.44 -18.31
C GLU A 428 25.51 -8.35 -18.30
N ILE A 429 25.09 -7.08 -18.19
CA ILE A 429 26.00 -5.90 -18.21
C ILE A 429 25.91 -5.05 -16.93
N ASP A 430 27.03 -4.45 -16.54
CA ASP A 430 27.11 -3.62 -15.32
C ASP A 430 26.64 -2.18 -15.54
N THR A 431 26.94 -1.61 -16.71
CA THR A 431 26.67 -0.21 -17.07
C THR A 431 25.86 -0.10 -18.35
N LEU A 432 24.88 0.80 -18.36
CA LEU A 432 24.02 1.09 -19.51
C LEU A 432 23.97 2.60 -19.71
N SER A 433 24.22 3.06 -20.93
CA SER A 433 24.05 4.48 -21.31
C SER A 433 22.69 4.69 -21.98
N ASP A 434 22.16 5.91 -21.97
CA ASP A 434 20.82 6.17 -22.52
C ASP A 434 20.71 5.90 -24.03
N GLU A 435 21.81 6.10 -24.77
CA GLU A 435 21.90 5.86 -26.21
C GLU A 435 22.33 4.41 -26.55
N SER A 436 22.45 3.54 -25.55
CA SER A 436 22.78 2.14 -25.72
C SER A 436 21.74 1.42 -26.55
N ASN A 437 22.17 0.76 -27.63
CA ASN A 437 21.30 -0.03 -28.50
C ASN A 437 21.32 -1.50 -28.06
N TYR A 438 20.15 -2.06 -27.78
CA TYR A 438 19.95 -3.40 -27.24
C TYR A 438 20.64 -4.49 -28.07
N PHE A 439 20.47 -4.45 -29.39
CA PHE A 439 21.04 -5.44 -30.31
C PHE A 439 22.55 -5.25 -30.51
N LYS A 440 23.06 -4.02 -30.41
CA LYS A 440 24.52 -3.76 -30.44
C LYS A 440 25.22 -4.22 -29.17
N LEU A 441 24.50 -4.33 -28.06
CA LEU A 441 25.01 -4.84 -26.78
C LEU A 441 24.92 -6.37 -26.65
N GLY A 442 24.57 -7.08 -27.72
CA GLY A 442 24.53 -8.54 -27.75
C GLY A 442 23.14 -9.15 -27.53
N GLY A 443 22.11 -8.32 -27.38
CA GLY A 443 20.72 -8.78 -27.34
C GLY A 443 20.27 -9.41 -28.67
N ASN A 444 19.41 -10.42 -28.59
CA ASN A 444 18.81 -11.10 -29.74
C ASN A 444 17.29 -11.25 -29.55
N SER A 445 16.59 -11.79 -30.55
CA SER A 445 15.13 -11.93 -30.48
C SER A 445 14.65 -12.72 -29.27
N LEU A 446 15.39 -13.76 -28.85
CA LEU A 446 15.02 -14.58 -27.70
C LEU A 446 15.17 -13.81 -26.38
N SER A 447 16.28 -13.08 -26.19
CA SER A 447 16.49 -12.25 -25.00
C SER A 447 15.52 -11.06 -25.00
N ALA A 448 15.23 -10.48 -26.17
CA ALA A 448 14.25 -9.42 -26.33
C ALA A 448 12.84 -9.88 -25.98
N THR A 449 12.43 -11.10 -26.38
CA THR A 449 11.15 -11.68 -25.95
C THR A 449 11.07 -11.81 -24.43
N LYS A 450 12.16 -12.24 -23.77
CA LYS A 450 12.21 -12.27 -22.29
C LYS A 450 12.09 -10.86 -21.69
N MET A 451 12.74 -9.88 -22.30
CA MET A 451 12.67 -8.48 -21.90
C MET A 451 11.24 -7.92 -22.04
N VAL A 452 10.52 -8.24 -23.12
CA VAL A 452 9.09 -7.89 -23.27
C VAL A 452 8.28 -8.40 -22.09
N VAL A 453 8.47 -9.67 -21.72
CA VAL A 453 7.74 -10.30 -20.61
C VAL A 453 8.00 -9.55 -19.30
N GLU A 454 9.27 -9.25 -18.99
CA GLU A 454 9.62 -8.55 -17.76
C GLU A 454 9.16 -7.09 -17.73
N ILE A 455 9.20 -6.39 -18.87
CA ILE A 455 8.67 -5.02 -18.97
C ILE A 455 7.16 -5.02 -18.76
N ASN A 456 6.42 -5.88 -19.47
CA ASN A 456 4.97 -5.98 -19.36
C ASN A 456 4.55 -6.33 -17.93
N LYS A 457 5.31 -7.20 -17.25
CA LYS A 457 5.06 -7.65 -15.88
C LYS A 457 5.38 -6.60 -14.82
N GLN A 458 6.55 -5.97 -14.89
CA GLN A 458 7.04 -5.07 -13.83
C GLN A 458 6.55 -3.63 -13.99
N LEU A 459 6.30 -3.19 -15.23
CA LEU A 459 5.86 -1.84 -15.54
C LEU A 459 4.38 -1.77 -15.95
N ASN A 460 3.70 -2.90 -16.09
CA ASN A 460 2.29 -2.93 -16.51
C ASN A 460 2.03 -2.10 -17.80
N CYS A 461 2.99 -2.11 -18.72
CA CYS A 461 2.93 -1.39 -20.00
C CYS A 461 2.99 -2.38 -21.15
N LYS A 462 1.99 -2.41 -22.03
CA LYS A 462 1.91 -3.38 -23.14
C LYS A 462 2.85 -2.99 -24.27
N ILE A 463 3.99 -3.67 -24.33
CA ILE A 463 4.89 -3.64 -25.49
C ILE A 463 5.00 -5.03 -26.15
N ASN A 464 5.38 -5.05 -27.42
CA ASN A 464 5.62 -6.25 -28.20
C ASN A 464 7.05 -6.26 -28.79
N LEU A 465 7.44 -7.38 -29.41
CA LEU A 465 8.79 -7.53 -29.95
C LEU A 465 9.07 -6.56 -31.11
N LYS A 466 8.08 -6.26 -31.97
CA LYS A 466 8.21 -5.29 -33.08
C LYS A 466 8.58 -3.90 -32.53
N GLU A 467 7.95 -3.49 -31.44
CA GLU A 467 8.22 -2.20 -30.79
C GLU A 467 9.63 -2.07 -30.21
N ILE A 468 10.24 -3.17 -29.73
CA ILE A 468 11.66 -3.20 -29.34
C ILE A 468 12.58 -3.04 -30.56
N PHE A 469 12.23 -3.62 -31.70
CA PHE A 469 12.99 -3.46 -32.94
C PHE A 469 12.90 -2.05 -33.51
N GLU A 470 11.74 -1.40 -33.38
CA GLU A 470 11.50 -0.02 -33.80
C GLU A 470 12.14 1.01 -32.85
N ASN A 471 12.26 0.65 -31.56
CA ASN A 471 12.83 1.49 -30.52
C ASN A 471 14.05 0.80 -29.85
N PRO A 472 15.13 0.51 -30.60
CA PRO A 472 16.18 -0.38 -30.13
C PRO A 472 17.17 0.29 -29.16
N SER A 473 17.09 1.62 -28.94
CA SER A 473 17.88 2.30 -27.92
C SER A 473 17.14 2.39 -26.59
N PHE A 474 17.87 2.37 -25.48
CA PHE A 474 17.29 2.45 -24.14
C PHE A 474 16.36 3.67 -24.00
N LYS A 475 16.82 4.85 -24.44
CA LYS A 475 16.04 6.08 -24.40
C LYS A 475 14.79 6.06 -25.28
N ALA A 476 14.84 5.46 -26.47
CA ALA A 476 13.68 5.33 -27.33
C ALA A 476 12.62 4.41 -26.71
N LEU A 477 13.05 3.26 -26.17
CA LEU A 477 12.16 2.32 -25.50
C LEU A 477 11.55 2.91 -24.22
N LEU A 478 12.33 3.65 -23.43
CA LEU A 478 11.84 4.38 -22.27
C LEU A 478 10.73 5.36 -22.65
N ASN A 479 10.96 6.21 -23.66
CA ASN A 479 9.96 7.18 -24.10
C ASN A 479 8.65 6.50 -24.56
N LEU A 480 8.74 5.40 -25.32
CA LEU A 480 7.57 4.63 -25.75
C LEU A 480 6.76 4.11 -24.55
N ILE A 481 7.44 3.54 -23.56
CA ILE A 481 6.79 3.00 -22.37
C ILE A 481 6.08 4.11 -21.59
N GLN A 482 6.71 5.28 -21.47
CA GLN A 482 6.12 6.44 -20.80
C GLN A 482 4.89 6.97 -21.54
N GLU A 483 4.95 7.08 -22.86
CA GLU A 483 3.84 7.54 -23.69
C GLU A 483 2.62 6.61 -23.53
N LYS A 484 2.84 5.30 -23.57
CA LYS A 484 1.79 4.30 -23.37
C LYS A 484 1.19 4.30 -21.97
N GLN A 485 1.96 4.66 -20.94
CA GLN A 485 1.45 4.78 -19.57
C GLN A 485 0.68 6.08 -19.33
N LEU A 486 1.01 7.16 -20.05
CA LEU A 486 0.30 8.44 -19.97
C LEU A 486 -1.01 8.43 -20.77
N ASN A 487 -1.07 7.69 -21.87
CA ASN A 487 -2.24 7.57 -22.74
C ASN A 487 -2.66 6.10 -22.95
N PRO A 488 -3.35 5.48 -21.97
CA PRO A 488 -3.78 4.08 -22.06
C PRO A 488 -4.83 3.80 -23.15
N GLU A 489 -5.40 4.83 -23.81
CA GLU A 489 -6.45 4.69 -24.83
C GLU A 489 -5.98 4.63 -26.30
N VAL A 490 -4.68 4.70 -26.61
CA VAL A 490 -4.24 4.54 -28.01
C VAL A 490 -3.91 3.06 -28.28
N ILE A 491 -4.96 2.26 -28.48
CA ILE A 491 -4.88 1.06 -29.33
C ILE A 491 -5.27 1.51 -30.74
N GLU A 492 -4.32 2.12 -31.46
CA GLU A 492 -4.40 2.11 -32.92
C GLU A 492 -3.79 0.81 -33.41
N GLY A 493 -4.62 0.00 -34.07
CA GLY A 493 -4.22 -1.25 -34.68
C GLY A 493 -3.40 -1.03 -35.94
N GLU A 494 -2.66 -2.06 -36.32
CA GLU A 494 -2.35 -2.33 -37.71
C GLU A 494 -2.81 -3.75 -38.05
N ILE A 495 -3.88 -3.79 -38.85
CA ILE A 495 -4.27 -4.68 -39.96
C ILE A 495 -3.62 -6.07 -40.01
#